data_AF-A0AAU0KVS3-F1
#
_entry.id   AF-A0AAU0KVS3-F1
#
_cell.length_a   1.000
_cell.length_b   1.000
_cell.length_c   1.000
_cell.angle_alpha   90.00
_cell.angle_beta   90.00
_cell.angle_gamma   90.00
#
_symmetry.space_group_name_H-M   'P 1'
#
loop_
_entity.id
_entity.type
_entity.pdbx_description
1 polymer ?
#
loop_
_entity_poly.entity_id
_entity_poly.type
_entity_poly.pdbx_seq_one_letter_code
_entity_poly.pdbx_strand_id
1 'polypeptide(L)'
;MTISAPILFDKLSLRHEHARLPHWREVLLRDIESLLNDSAHSAALKLSRHPYCEASVINYGLPSLSQQVPITTDLMELARHIQRIIATFESRLDPRSIKVVPLIDKDHTWVLAILFDIHAKCNLPGEEQPMNLRIALDYSYGMVRVL
;
A
#
# COMPACT_ATOMS: atom_id res chain seq x y z
N MET A 1 29.96 -16.41 -7.67
CA MET A 1 28.58 -16.04 -8.07
C MET A 1 27.63 -16.70 -7.10
N THR A 2 27.32 -16.02 -6.00
CA THR A 2 26.49 -16.55 -4.91
C THR A 2 25.03 -16.34 -5.26
N ILE A 3 24.34 -17.45 -5.55
CA ILE A 3 22.93 -17.51 -5.88
C ILE A 3 22.15 -17.21 -4.59
N SER A 4 21.50 -16.05 -4.55
CA SER A 4 20.62 -15.67 -3.43
C SER A 4 19.40 -16.60 -3.46
N ALA A 5 19.13 -17.27 -2.34
CA ALA A 5 18.04 -18.24 -2.22
C ALA A 5 16.66 -17.56 -2.48
N PRO A 6 15.68 -18.29 -3.05
CA PRO A 6 14.34 -17.75 -3.22
C PRO A 6 13.76 -17.44 -1.84
N ILE A 7 13.45 -16.17 -1.59
CA ILE A 7 12.76 -15.74 -0.38
C ILE A 7 11.31 -16.16 -0.56
N LEU A 8 11.00 -17.41 -0.19
CA LEU A 8 9.63 -17.86 0.00
C LEU A 8 8.97 -16.82 0.91
N PHE A 9 7.85 -16.23 0.47
CA PHE A 9 7.06 -15.33 1.30
C PHE A 9 6.42 -16.15 2.42
N ASP A 10 7.23 -16.52 3.40
CA ASP A 10 6.79 -17.28 4.54
C ASP A 10 6.10 -16.30 5.48
N LYS A 11 4.76 -16.38 5.49
CA LYS A 11 3.88 -15.65 6.41
C LYS A 11 4.27 -15.88 7.89
N LEU A 12 5.06 -16.90 8.20
CA LEU A 12 5.55 -17.26 9.54
C LEU A 12 7.01 -16.86 9.80
N SER A 13 7.82 -16.54 8.77
CA SER A 13 9.22 -16.11 8.91
C SER A 13 9.38 -14.61 9.11
N LEU A 14 8.30 -13.83 9.02
CA LEU A 14 8.25 -12.47 9.57
C LEU A 14 8.21 -12.51 11.10
N ARG A 15 9.19 -13.17 11.72
CA ARG A 15 9.63 -12.78 13.05
C ARG A 15 10.25 -11.40 12.85
N HIS A 16 9.44 -10.36 13.03
CA HIS A 16 9.94 -9.01 13.22
C HIS A 16 11.03 -9.11 14.30
N GLU A 17 12.30 -8.99 13.91
CA GLU A 17 13.23 -8.28 14.76
C GLU A 17 12.59 -6.90 14.90
N HIS A 18 11.84 -6.71 15.98
CA HIS A 18 11.29 -5.41 16.35
C HIS A 18 12.49 -4.52 16.68
N ALA A 19 13.18 -4.03 15.66
CA ALA A 19 13.86 -2.76 15.76
C ALA A 19 12.80 -1.80 16.28
N ARG A 20 12.92 -1.35 17.53
CA ARG A 20 11.96 -0.40 18.12
C ARG A 20 11.95 0.82 17.22
N LEU A 21 10.94 0.90 16.37
CA LEU A 21 10.74 2.08 15.56
C LEU A 21 10.29 3.20 16.51
N PRO A 22 10.54 4.46 16.19
CA PRO A 22 9.87 5.54 16.88
C PRO A 22 8.36 5.28 16.86
N HIS A 23 7.69 5.50 18.00
CA HIS A 23 6.25 5.20 18.17
C HIS A 23 5.38 5.79 17.04
N TRP A 24 5.72 6.98 16.54
CA TRP A 24 5.02 7.62 15.42
C TRP A 24 5.04 6.77 14.15
N ARG A 25 6.13 6.05 13.89
CA ARG A 25 6.29 5.22 12.71
C ARG A 25 5.48 3.94 12.82
N GLU A 26 5.44 3.32 13.99
CA GLU A 26 4.60 2.14 14.26
C GLU A 26 3.12 2.46 14.02
N VAL A 27 2.65 3.60 14.57
CA VAL A 27 1.27 4.07 14.38
C VAL A 27 0.99 4.35 12.92
N LEU A 28 1.89 5.04 12.21
CA LEU A 28 1.72 5.37 10.80
C LEU A 28 1.66 4.11 9.90
N LEU A 29 2.52 3.11 10.14
CA LEU A 29 2.48 1.85 9.40
C LEU A 29 1.16 1.10 9.64
N ARG A 30 0.70 1.03 10.89
CA ARG A 30 -0.59 0.42 11.26
C ARG A 30 -1.77 1.13 10.60
N ASP A 31 -1.76 2.45 10.57
CA ASP A 31 -2.86 3.24 10.01
C ASP A 31 -2.89 3.12 8.47
N ILE A 32 -1.74 3.09 7.81
CA ILE A 32 -1.64 2.78 6.36
C ILE A 32 -2.18 1.37 6.08
N GLU A 33 -1.81 0.37 6.88
CA GLU A 33 -2.37 -0.98 6.73
C GLU A 33 -3.89 -0.99 6.90
N SER A 34 -4.40 -0.26 7.90
CA SER A 34 -5.84 -0.15 8.16
C SER A 34 -6.56 0.56 7.02
N LEU A 35 -6.02 1.66 6.51
CA LEU A 35 -6.52 2.40 5.36
C LEU A 35 -6.63 1.50 4.13
N LEU A 36 -5.58 0.76 3.80
CA LEU A 36 -5.55 -0.05 2.59
C LEU A 36 -6.36 -1.35 2.70
N ASN A 37 -6.69 -1.80 3.91
CA ASN A 37 -7.59 -2.93 4.13
C ASN A 37 -9.06 -2.52 4.28
N ASP A 38 -9.33 -1.25 4.57
CA ASP A 38 -10.70 -0.76 4.61
C ASP A 38 -11.23 -0.66 3.17
N SER A 39 -12.23 -1.46 2.85
CA SER A 39 -12.81 -1.55 1.51
C SER A 39 -14.29 -1.20 1.50
N ALA A 40 -14.80 -0.66 2.62
CA ALA A 40 -16.22 -0.73 2.93
C ALA A 40 -17.11 -0.22 1.79
N HIS A 41 -16.80 0.92 1.17
CA HIS A 41 -17.70 1.56 0.18
C HIS A 41 -17.04 2.08 -1.11
N SER A 42 -15.70 2.12 -1.21
CA SER A 42 -14.99 2.73 -2.35
C SER A 42 -15.32 2.07 -3.70
N ALA A 43 -15.40 0.74 -3.75
CA ALA A 43 -15.57 0.02 -5.01
C ALA A 43 -16.94 0.26 -5.69
N ALA A 44 -17.99 0.56 -4.93
CA ALA A 44 -19.35 0.63 -5.48
C ALA A 44 -19.72 1.99 -6.09
N LEU A 45 -18.96 3.05 -5.81
CA LEU A 45 -19.38 4.43 -6.09
C LEU A 45 -18.72 4.98 -7.36
N LYS A 46 -19.52 5.30 -8.38
CA LYS A 46 -19.05 6.02 -9.59
C LYS A 46 -18.93 7.53 -9.28
N LEU A 47 -17.82 7.92 -8.64
CA LEU A 47 -17.60 9.30 -8.16
C LEU A 47 -16.85 10.21 -9.15
N SER A 48 -16.63 9.78 -10.39
CA SER A 48 -15.84 10.53 -11.38
C SER A 48 -16.39 11.94 -11.71
N ARG A 49 -17.66 12.21 -11.43
CA ARG A 49 -18.30 13.52 -11.59
C ARG A 49 -18.40 14.33 -10.28
N HIS A 50 -17.88 13.78 -9.18
CA HIS A 50 -18.01 14.32 -7.82
C HIS A 50 -16.65 14.33 -7.10
N PRO A 51 -15.77 15.29 -7.42
CA PRO A 51 -14.39 15.31 -6.89
C PRO A 51 -14.34 15.44 -5.36
N TYR A 52 -15.27 16.17 -4.75
CA TYR A 52 -15.35 16.28 -3.29
C TYR A 52 -15.77 14.97 -2.62
N CYS A 53 -16.59 14.17 -3.30
CA CYS A 53 -16.98 12.84 -2.82
C CYS A 53 -15.81 11.87 -2.91
N GLU A 54 -15.03 11.94 -4.00
CA GLU A 54 -13.85 11.11 -4.21
C GLU A 54 -12.77 11.31 -3.13
N ALA A 55 -12.59 12.54 -2.66
CA ALA A 55 -11.66 12.88 -1.59
C ALA A 55 -12.26 12.77 -0.17
N SER A 56 -13.52 12.37 -0.05
CA SER A 56 -14.20 12.26 1.25
C SER A 56 -14.11 10.86 1.82
N VAL A 57 -14.46 10.73 3.10
CA VAL A 57 -14.49 9.46 3.83
C VAL A 57 -15.39 8.39 3.19
N ILE A 58 -16.32 8.76 2.30
CA ILE A 58 -17.16 7.78 1.60
C ILE A 58 -16.36 6.92 0.61
N ASN A 59 -15.18 7.40 0.20
CA ASN A 59 -14.22 6.71 -0.65
C ASN A 59 -12.93 6.36 0.12
N TYR A 60 -13.05 6.14 1.43
CA TYR A 60 -11.94 5.73 2.27
C TYR A 60 -11.48 4.31 1.93
N GLY A 61 -10.17 4.17 1.78
CA GLY A 61 -9.46 2.91 1.62
C GLY A 61 -9.41 2.34 0.20
N LEU A 62 -8.87 1.12 0.06
CA LEU A 62 -8.60 0.49 -1.23
C LEU A 62 -9.82 -0.33 -1.70
N PRO A 63 -10.38 -0.05 -2.89
CA PRO A 63 -11.51 -0.83 -3.40
C PRO A 63 -11.13 -2.29 -3.59
N SER A 64 -12.05 -3.20 -3.24
CA SER A 64 -11.80 -4.63 -3.31
C SER A 64 -11.46 -5.06 -4.74
N LEU A 65 -10.22 -5.56 -4.92
CA LEU A 65 -9.75 -6.03 -6.23
C LEU A 65 -10.56 -7.21 -6.77
N SER A 66 -11.19 -7.98 -5.88
CA SER A 66 -12.01 -9.15 -6.22
C SER A 66 -13.26 -8.81 -7.06
N GLN A 67 -13.73 -7.55 -7.03
CA GLN A 67 -14.99 -7.15 -7.66
C GLN A 67 -14.82 -6.34 -8.94
N GLN A 68 -13.66 -5.73 -9.19
CA GLN A 68 -13.52 -4.72 -10.24
C GLN A 68 -12.32 -4.84 -11.15
N VAL A 69 -11.38 -5.74 -10.86
CA VAL A 69 -10.11 -5.71 -11.55
C VAL A 69 -9.92 -6.98 -12.38
N PRO A 70 -9.99 -6.88 -13.72
CA PRO A 70 -9.68 -8.00 -14.59
C PRO A 70 -8.29 -8.56 -14.28
N ILE A 71 -8.09 -9.85 -14.53
CA ILE A 71 -6.85 -10.62 -14.34
C ILE A 71 -5.62 -9.97 -15.04
N THR A 72 -5.84 -8.98 -15.90
CA THR A 72 -4.87 -8.10 -16.56
C THR A 72 -4.85 -6.68 -15.96
N THR A 73 -4.81 -6.54 -14.64
CA THR A 73 -4.64 -5.24 -13.99
C THR A 73 -3.34 -4.60 -14.46
N ASP A 74 -3.40 -3.37 -14.95
CA ASP A 74 -2.20 -2.55 -15.05
C ASP A 74 -1.69 -2.29 -13.63
N LEU A 75 -0.60 -2.96 -13.23
CA LEU A 75 0.04 -2.78 -11.92
C LEU A 75 0.39 -1.31 -11.66
N MET A 76 0.63 -0.53 -12.72
CA MET A 76 0.86 0.90 -12.62
C MET A 76 -0.41 1.67 -12.29
N GLU A 77 -1.56 1.24 -12.78
CA GLU A 77 -2.85 1.83 -12.41
C GLU A 77 -3.17 1.58 -10.95
N LEU A 78 -2.93 0.36 -10.47
CA LEU A 78 -3.10 0.03 -9.06
C LEU A 78 -2.13 0.81 -8.17
N ALA A 79 -0.86 0.94 -8.58
CA ALA A 79 0.11 1.79 -7.89
C ALA A 79 -0.34 3.26 -7.82
N ARG A 80 -0.84 3.83 -8.92
CA ARG A 80 -1.41 5.19 -8.95
C ARG A 80 -2.61 5.31 -8.02
N HIS A 81 -3.44 4.28 -7.93
CA HIS A 81 -4.61 4.29 -7.05
C HIS A 81 -4.20 4.31 -5.58
N ILE A 82 -3.28 3.41 -5.18
CA ILE A 82 -2.71 3.37 -3.82
C ILE A 82 -2.08 4.72 -3.49
N GLN A 83 -1.31 5.30 -4.42
CA GLN A 83 -0.72 6.64 -4.22
C GLN A 83 -1.78 7.71 -3.95
N ARG A 84 -2.88 7.73 -4.71
CA ARG A 84 -3.98 8.70 -4.51
C ARG A 84 -4.65 8.54 -3.16
N ILE A 85 -4.92 7.30 -2.74
CA ILE A 85 -5.57 7.00 -1.46
C ILE A 85 -4.69 7.51 -0.31
N ILE A 86 -3.41 7.15 -0.31
CA ILE A 86 -2.47 7.60 0.74
C ILE A 86 -2.32 9.12 0.72
N ALA A 87 -2.17 9.73 -0.46
CA ALA A 87 -2.08 11.19 -0.59
C ALA A 87 -3.33 11.93 -0.08
N THR A 88 -4.49 11.28 -0.11
CA THR A 88 -5.77 11.86 0.31
C THR A 88 -6.01 11.68 1.81
N PHE A 89 -5.76 10.49 2.33
CA PHE A 89 -6.18 10.10 3.69
C PHE A 89 -5.03 10.03 4.70
N GLU A 90 -3.76 10.09 4.29
CA GLU A 90 -2.59 10.12 5.17
C GLU A 90 -1.86 11.47 5.14
N SER A 91 -2.41 12.45 5.87
CA SER A 91 -1.87 13.81 5.96
C SER A 91 -0.50 13.93 6.65
N ARG A 92 -0.08 12.87 7.36
CA ARG A 92 1.25 12.79 8.01
C ARG A 92 2.38 12.61 6.99
N LEU A 93 2.05 12.27 5.74
CA LEU A 93 2.97 12.19 4.62
C LEU A 93 2.78 13.41 3.72
N ASP A 94 3.86 13.95 3.16
CA ASP A 94 3.75 14.99 2.13
C ASP A 94 3.16 14.36 0.85
N PRO A 95 1.94 14.75 0.42
CA PRO A 95 1.27 14.16 -0.74
C PRO A 95 2.08 14.23 -2.04
N ARG A 96 2.94 15.25 -2.18
CA ARG A 96 3.76 15.45 -3.39
C ARG A 96 4.98 14.55 -3.44
N SER A 97 5.37 14.00 -2.29
CA SER A 97 6.53 13.14 -2.15
C SER A 97 6.21 11.65 -2.32
N ILE A 98 4.92 11.27 -2.24
CA ILE A 98 4.49 9.88 -2.25
C ILE A 98 4.72 9.29 -3.65
N LYS A 99 5.49 8.21 -3.69
CA LYS A 99 5.75 7.39 -4.88
C LYS A 99 5.50 5.94 -4.55
N VAL A 100 4.62 5.29 -5.31
CA VAL A 100 4.32 3.86 -5.20
C VAL A 100 4.88 3.14 -6.42
N VAL A 101 5.67 2.10 -6.21
CA VAL A 101 6.34 1.35 -7.27
C VAL A 101 5.99 -0.13 -7.14
N PRO A 102 5.37 -0.76 -8.15
CA PRO A 102 5.15 -2.20 -8.15
C PRO A 102 6.47 -2.93 -8.33
N LEU A 103 6.70 -3.98 -7.54
CA LEU A 103 7.84 -4.88 -7.73
C LEU A 103 7.43 -5.97 -8.70
N ILE A 104 7.91 -5.85 -9.94
CA ILE A 104 7.71 -6.84 -10.98
C ILE A 104 8.99 -7.67 -11.02
N ASP A 105 8.96 -8.83 -10.35
CA ASP A 105 10.01 -9.81 -10.54
C ASP A 105 9.72 -10.60 -11.83
N LYS A 106 10.68 -10.58 -12.77
CA LYS A 106 10.53 -11.27 -14.06
C LYS A 106 10.74 -12.77 -13.95
N ASP A 107 11.40 -13.22 -12.87
CA ASP A 107 11.79 -14.62 -12.67
C ASP A 107 10.97 -15.31 -11.56
N HIS A 108 10.32 -14.53 -10.70
CA HIS A 108 9.44 -15.04 -9.65
C HIS A 108 8.02 -14.53 -9.84
N THR A 109 7.18 -15.37 -10.44
CA THR A 109 5.72 -15.23 -10.32
C THR A 109 5.39 -15.33 -8.84
N TRP A 110 5.19 -14.20 -8.16
CA TRP A 110 4.64 -14.21 -6.81
C TRP A 110 3.18 -14.67 -6.92
N VAL A 111 2.97 -15.99 -6.85
CA VAL A 111 1.71 -16.66 -7.22
C VAL A 111 0.53 -16.23 -6.36
N LEU A 112 0.72 -15.46 -5.28
CA LEU A 112 -0.36 -15.09 -4.35
C LEU A 112 -0.36 -13.62 -3.89
N ALA A 113 0.71 -12.84 -4.10
CA ALA A 113 0.76 -11.46 -3.62
C ALA A 113 1.59 -10.55 -4.54
N ILE A 114 1.09 -9.33 -4.76
CA ILE A 114 1.79 -8.27 -5.48
C ILE A 114 2.46 -7.36 -4.46
N LEU A 115 3.74 -7.08 -4.64
CA LEU A 115 4.50 -6.20 -3.75
C LEU A 115 4.55 -4.78 -4.30
N PHE A 116 4.43 -3.79 -3.43
CA PHE A 116 4.65 -2.38 -3.76
C PHE A 116 5.61 -1.74 -2.76
N ASP A 117 6.60 -1.01 -3.27
CA ASP A 117 7.43 -0.12 -2.46
C ASP A 117 6.80 1.28 -2.45
N ILE A 118 6.68 1.86 -1.25
CA ILE A 118 6.13 3.19 -1.03
C ILE A 118 7.22 4.06 -0.45
N HIS A 119 7.53 5.15 -1.15
CA HIS A 119 8.46 6.18 -0.73
C HIS A 119 7.70 7.46 -0.46
N ALA A 120 7.92 8.08 0.68
CA ALA A 120 7.33 9.37 1.03
C ALA A 120 8.26 10.15 1.95
N LYS A 121 8.00 11.44 2.12
CA LYS A 121 8.56 12.28 3.17
C LYS A 121 7.52 12.44 4.27
N CYS A 122 7.95 12.28 5.51
CA CYS A 122 7.10 12.57 6.64
C CYS A 122 6.98 14.09 6.82
N ASN A 123 5.76 14.57 7.11
CA ASN A 123 5.44 15.98 7.36
C ASN A 123 5.11 16.21 8.84
N LEU A 124 5.72 15.42 9.74
CA LEU A 124 5.55 15.59 11.17
C LEU A 124 6.51 16.68 11.70
N PRO A 125 6.06 17.52 12.65
CA PRO A 125 6.92 18.55 13.25
C PRO A 125 8.17 17.93 13.88
N GLY A 126 9.34 18.33 13.39
CA GLY A 126 10.64 17.84 13.89
C GLY A 126 11.15 16.54 13.25
N GLU A 127 10.41 15.97 12.29
CA GLU A 127 10.73 14.68 11.67
C GLU A 127 10.63 14.75 10.13
N GLU A 128 11.55 15.49 9.49
CA GLU A 128 11.68 15.53 8.03
C GLU A 128 12.51 14.35 7.51
N GLN A 129 12.09 13.13 7.82
CA GLN A 129 12.78 11.91 7.40
C GLN A 129 12.06 11.20 6.24
N PRO A 130 12.80 10.58 5.30
CA PRO A 130 12.20 9.73 4.29
C PRO A 130 11.57 8.49 4.96
N MET A 131 10.32 8.23 4.63
CA MET A 131 9.60 7.02 4.99
C MET A 131 9.57 6.09 3.78
N ASN A 132 10.23 4.96 3.93
CA ASN A 132 10.13 3.83 3.00
C ASN A 132 9.40 2.70 3.71
N LEU A 133 8.34 2.17 3.09
CA LEU A 133 7.68 0.95 3.53
C LEU A 133 7.39 0.06 2.32
N ARG A 134 7.23 -1.23 2.58
CA ARG A 134 6.78 -2.18 1.59
C ARG A 134 5.42 -2.71 1.99
N ILE A 135 4.54 -2.86 1.02
CA ILE A 135 3.27 -3.56 1.22
C ILE A 135 3.19 -4.80 0.33
N ALA A 136 2.52 -5.82 0.84
CA ALA A 136 2.13 -7.02 0.11
C ALA A 136 0.62 -7.05 -0.01
N LEU A 137 0.13 -7.12 -1.25
CA LEU A 137 -1.28 -7.19 -1.58
C LEU A 137 -1.62 -8.59 -2.06
N ASP A 138 -2.35 -9.34 -1.24
CA ASP A 138 -2.87 -10.66 -1.58
C ASP A 138 -4.05 -10.50 -2.55
N TYR A 139 -3.84 -10.83 -3.83
CA TYR A 139 -4.87 -10.61 -4.86
C TYR A 139 -6.07 -11.55 -4.69
N SER A 140 -5.91 -12.66 -3.98
CA SER A 140 -6.97 -13.66 -3.83
C SER A 140 -8.03 -13.20 -2.82
N TYR A 141 -7.60 -12.48 -1.79
CA TYR A 141 -8.46 -12.04 -0.68
C TYR A 141 -8.58 -10.51 -0.57
N GLY A 142 -7.83 -9.75 -1.36
CA GLY A 142 -7.82 -8.28 -1.30
C GLY A 142 -7.17 -7.73 -0.03
N MET A 143 -6.37 -8.54 0.68
CA MET A 143 -5.74 -8.15 1.93
C MET A 143 -4.39 -7.49 1.67
N VAL A 144 -4.14 -6.38 2.36
CA VAL A 144 -2.86 -5.65 2.34
C VAL A 144 -2.13 -5.89 3.65
N ARG A 145 -0.82 -6.13 3.58
CA ARG A 145 0.06 -6.19 4.74
C ARG A 145 1.26 -5.29 4.56
N VAL A 146 1.65 -4.59 5.61
CA VAL A 146 2.89 -3.84 5.67
C VAL A 146 4.02 -4.76 6.14
N LEU A 147 5.20 -4.67 5.52
CA LEU A 147 6.38 -5.49 5.81
C LEU A 147 7.48 -4.71 6.53
#